data_AF-A0A2D5ZVK3-F1
#
_entry.id   AF-A0A2D5ZVK3-F1
#
_cell.length_a   1.000
_cell.length_b   1.000
_cell.length_c   1.000
_cell.angle_alpha   90.00
_cell.angle_beta   90.00
_cell.angle_gamma   90.00
#
_symmetry.space_group_name_H-M   'P 1'
#
loop_
_entity.id
_entity.type
_entity.pdbx_description
1 polymer ?
#
loop_
_entity_poly.entity_id
_entity_poly.type
_entity_poly.pdbx_seq_one_letter_code
_entity_poly.pdbx_strand_id
1 'polypeptide(L)'
;MLKYLSLIILLAGPLAYSDECHFELDKNHSQVGFIAYKFTEKTGVPGKFTKYKQTGPTTAKSAREYVEATQFEIDPNSVDTANPGRDETIRRHFFKLLKVKKISGKVISLPKGDKGTMKLQLRLNGTEKPVDLSYTLSGEKFSAKGDIDILEFDMLGPFEGIHKACKDLHKGKDGVSKTWSTVTLTVDAKLKKVCKK
;
A
#
# COMPACT_ATOMS: atom_id res chain seq x y z
N MET A 1 6.13 -43.59 69.27
CA MET A 1 5.77 -42.28 68.69
C MET A 1 6.65 -42.06 67.46
N LEU A 2 6.17 -42.41 66.27
CA LEU A 2 6.89 -42.24 65.00
C LEU A 2 6.21 -41.09 64.23
N LYS A 3 6.89 -39.95 64.12
CA LYS A 3 6.43 -38.78 63.36
C LYS A 3 6.74 -39.00 61.89
N TYR A 4 5.71 -39.14 61.06
CA TYR A 4 5.84 -39.10 59.60
C TYR A 4 6.07 -37.65 59.17
N LEU A 5 7.24 -37.38 58.58
CA LEU A 5 7.57 -36.11 57.96
C LEU A 5 7.17 -36.20 56.48
N SER A 6 6.00 -35.66 56.13
CA SER A 6 5.57 -35.55 54.73
C SER A 6 6.38 -34.47 54.01
N LEU A 7 7.26 -34.89 53.11
CA LEU A 7 8.01 -34.02 52.22
C LEU A 7 7.12 -33.65 51.02
N ILE A 8 6.57 -32.43 51.03
CA ILE A 8 5.86 -31.88 49.87
C ILE A 8 6.90 -31.34 48.89
N ILE A 9 7.13 -32.07 47.81
CA ILE A 9 7.96 -31.61 46.68
C ILE A 9 7.07 -30.74 45.80
N LEU A 10 7.22 -29.41 45.89
CA LEU A 10 6.68 -28.48 44.91
C LEU A 10 7.49 -28.62 43.61
N LEU A 11 6.97 -29.35 42.63
CA LEU A 11 7.50 -29.35 41.28
C LEU A 11 7.23 -27.98 40.65
N ALA A 12 8.20 -27.07 40.77
CA ALA A 12 8.26 -25.88 39.94
C ALA A 12 8.54 -26.34 38.50
N GLY A 13 7.49 -26.55 37.71
CA GLY A 13 7.61 -26.78 36.28
C GLY A 13 8.31 -25.58 35.63
N PRO A 14 9.18 -25.81 34.62
CA PRO A 14 9.83 -24.71 33.93
C PRO A 14 8.77 -23.79 33.32
N LEU A 15 8.85 -22.50 33.64
CA LEU A 15 8.12 -21.45 32.94
C LEU A 15 8.55 -21.52 31.48
N ALA A 16 7.70 -22.10 30.63
CA ALA A 16 7.87 -22.02 29.19
C ALA A 16 7.71 -20.55 28.79
N TYR A 17 8.83 -19.87 28.61
CA TYR A 17 8.87 -18.55 27.98
C TYR A 17 8.41 -18.75 26.54
N SER A 18 7.15 -18.43 26.25
CA SER A 18 6.71 -18.27 24.87
C SER A 18 7.31 -16.97 24.36
N ASP A 19 8.30 -17.05 23.47
CA ASP A 19 8.78 -15.89 22.72
C ASP A 19 7.58 -15.20 22.06
N GLU A 20 7.19 -14.03 22.58
CA GLU A 20 6.10 -13.23 22.03
C GLU A 20 6.60 -12.57 20.74
N CYS A 21 6.48 -13.30 19.62
CA CYS A 21 6.81 -12.80 18.31
C CYS A 21 5.64 -12.04 17.67
N HIS A 22 5.96 -10.99 16.92
CA HIS A 22 5.01 -10.25 16.10
C HIS A 22 5.59 -9.99 14.70
N PHE A 23 4.73 -9.61 13.77
CA PHE A 23 5.09 -9.16 12.44
C PHE A 23 4.93 -7.65 12.36
N GLU A 24 5.88 -6.99 11.73
CA GLU A 24 5.81 -5.57 11.38
C GLU A 24 6.29 -5.35 9.94
N LEU A 25 6.00 -4.18 9.37
CA LEU A 25 6.44 -3.81 8.02
C LEU A 25 7.94 -3.50 7.99
N ASP A 26 8.65 -4.16 7.09
CA ASP A 26 9.98 -3.74 6.69
C ASP A 26 9.88 -2.62 5.63
N LYS A 27 9.83 -1.38 6.11
CA LYS A 27 9.65 -0.19 5.27
C LYS A 27 10.74 -0.03 4.21
N ASN A 28 11.97 -0.50 4.47
CA ASN A 28 13.10 -0.35 3.54
C ASN A 28 13.00 -1.30 2.35
N HIS A 29 12.28 -2.41 2.52
CA HIS A 29 12.03 -3.41 1.48
C HIS A 29 10.56 -3.43 1.05
N SER A 30 9.86 -2.31 1.23
CA SER A 30 8.44 -2.15 0.88
C SER A 30 8.21 -0.90 0.02
N GLN A 31 7.34 -1.02 -0.96
CA GLN A 31 7.01 -0.01 -1.94
C GLN A 31 5.50 0.03 -2.19
N VAL A 32 4.97 1.25 -2.26
CA VAL A 32 3.62 1.54 -2.77
C VAL A 32 3.79 2.42 -4.00
N GLY A 33 3.12 2.07 -5.08
CA GLY A 33 3.29 2.75 -6.36
C GLY A 33 2.10 2.63 -7.29
N PHE A 34 2.34 3.10 -8.50
CA PHE A 34 1.36 3.14 -9.56
C PHE A 34 2.03 3.05 -10.93
N ILE A 35 1.22 2.76 -11.95
CA ILE A 35 1.55 2.93 -13.36
C ILE A 35 0.48 3.81 -13.97
N ALA A 36 0.87 4.99 -14.44
CA ALA A 36 0.01 5.87 -15.25
C ALA A 36 0.31 5.62 -16.73
N TYR A 37 -0.57 6.06 -17.65
CA TYR A 37 -0.39 5.78 -19.07
C TYR A 37 -0.51 7.02 -19.94
N LYS A 38 0.30 7.05 -20.99
CA LYS A 38 0.29 8.08 -22.05
C LYS A 38 0.26 7.45 -23.44
N PHE A 39 0.02 8.29 -24.44
CA PHE A 39 -0.11 7.90 -25.85
C PHE A 39 -1.30 6.96 -26.11
N THR A 40 -1.70 6.84 -27.37
CA THR A 40 -2.79 5.95 -27.79
C THR A 40 -2.39 4.47 -27.63
N GLU A 41 -1.11 4.15 -27.76
CA GLU A 41 -0.54 2.81 -27.51
C GLU A 41 -0.45 2.46 -26.01
N LYS A 42 -0.91 3.35 -25.11
CA LYS A 42 -0.99 3.14 -23.66
C LYS A 42 0.36 2.76 -23.04
N THR A 43 1.38 3.59 -23.30
CA THR A 43 2.72 3.43 -22.72
C THR A 43 2.70 3.74 -21.22
N GLY A 44 3.19 2.80 -20.42
CA GLY A 44 3.25 2.92 -18.96
C GLY A 44 4.34 3.87 -18.45
N VAL A 45 4.01 4.61 -17.40
CA VAL A 45 4.89 5.50 -16.66
C VAL A 45 4.82 5.07 -15.19
N PRO A 46 5.79 4.28 -14.71
CA PRO A 46 5.80 3.84 -13.32
C PRO A 46 6.17 4.99 -12.39
N GLY A 47 5.57 4.97 -11.20
CA GLY A 47 5.89 5.88 -10.09
C GLY A 47 5.68 5.20 -8.75
N LYS A 48 6.27 5.77 -7.71
CA LYS A 48 6.12 5.33 -6.32
C LYS A 48 5.95 6.51 -5.37
N PHE A 49 5.51 6.22 -4.15
CA PHE A 49 5.46 7.20 -3.08
C PHE A 49 6.53 6.89 -2.03
N THR A 50 7.34 7.89 -1.72
CA THR A 50 8.46 7.74 -0.76
C THR A 50 8.04 8.04 0.69
N LYS A 51 6.90 8.71 0.90
CA LYS A 51 6.35 9.02 2.23
C LYS A 51 4.96 8.43 2.37
N TYR A 52 4.91 7.36 3.15
CA TYR A 52 3.69 6.72 3.62
C TYR A 52 3.87 6.27 5.07
N LYS A 53 2.74 6.09 5.77
CA LYS A 53 2.70 5.60 7.15
C LYS A 53 1.50 4.69 7.35
N GLN A 54 1.65 3.75 8.27
CA GLN A 54 0.55 2.98 8.84
C GLN A 54 -0.16 3.86 9.88
N THR A 55 -1.48 3.93 9.79
CA THR A 55 -2.35 4.59 10.77
C THR A 55 -3.18 3.60 11.58
N GLY A 56 -3.23 2.34 11.16
CA GLY A 56 -3.76 1.22 11.93
C GLY A 56 -2.70 0.59 12.84
N PRO A 57 -2.94 -0.65 13.32
CA PRO A 57 -1.96 -1.42 14.06
C PRO A 57 -0.63 -1.53 13.32
N THR A 58 0.48 -1.25 14.01
CA THR A 58 1.83 -1.33 13.45
C THR A 58 2.49 -2.69 13.61
N THR A 59 1.84 -3.61 14.34
CA THR A 59 2.29 -4.99 14.55
C THR A 59 1.08 -5.95 14.52
N ALA A 60 1.31 -7.23 14.24
CA ALA A 60 0.29 -8.28 14.28
C ALA A 60 0.90 -9.67 14.60
N LYS A 61 0.08 -10.68 14.94
CA LYS A 61 0.60 -12.03 15.29
C LYS A 61 1.03 -12.84 14.07
N SER A 62 0.50 -12.50 12.90
CA SER A 62 0.84 -13.13 11.63
C SER A 62 0.95 -12.11 10.50
N ALA A 63 1.66 -12.48 9.43
CA ALA A 63 1.74 -11.69 8.20
C ALA A 63 0.35 -11.38 7.61
N ARG A 64 -0.57 -12.34 7.68
CA ARG A 64 -1.95 -12.19 7.24
C ARG A 64 -2.72 -11.18 8.08
N GLU A 65 -2.67 -11.31 9.40
CA GLU A 65 -3.33 -10.36 10.31
C GLU A 65 -2.79 -8.95 10.13
N TYR A 66 -1.49 -8.79 9.83
CA TYR A 66 -0.90 -7.50 9.52
C TYR A 66 -1.55 -6.86 8.29
N VAL A 67 -1.68 -7.63 7.19
CA VAL A 67 -2.31 -7.14 5.95
C VAL A 67 -3.78 -6.85 6.19
N GLU A 68 -4.51 -7.72 6.88
CA GLU A 68 -5.94 -7.53 7.21
C GLU A 68 -6.18 -6.28 8.06
N ALA A 69 -5.28 -5.96 8.98
CA ALA A 69 -5.38 -4.78 9.85
C ALA A 69 -4.83 -3.49 9.22
N THR A 70 -4.25 -3.57 8.02
CA THR A 70 -3.56 -2.43 7.39
C THR A 70 -4.51 -1.26 7.13
N GLN A 71 -4.09 -0.10 7.62
CA GLN A 71 -4.68 1.21 7.29
C GLN A 71 -3.53 2.18 7.08
N PHE A 72 -3.57 2.97 6.02
CA PHE A 72 -2.44 3.80 5.62
C PHE A 72 -2.83 5.23 5.24
N GLU A 73 -1.85 6.12 5.35
CA GLU A 73 -1.82 7.44 4.71
C GLU A 73 -0.57 7.58 3.85
N ILE A 74 -0.72 8.17 2.68
CA ILE A 74 0.34 8.51 1.73
C ILE A 74 0.34 10.02 1.52
N ASP A 75 1.53 10.62 1.55
CA ASP A 75 1.74 11.99 1.08
C ASP A 75 1.93 11.96 -0.44
N PRO A 76 0.95 12.46 -1.22
CA PRO A 76 1.05 12.43 -2.68
C PRO A 76 2.19 13.31 -3.23
N ASN A 77 2.68 14.29 -2.47
CA ASN A 77 3.83 15.10 -2.90
C ASN A 77 5.16 14.32 -2.81
N SER A 78 5.16 13.14 -2.20
CA SER A 78 6.32 12.25 -2.13
C SER A 78 6.52 11.39 -3.38
N VAL A 79 5.78 11.70 -4.45
CA VAL A 79 5.89 11.04 -5.76
C VAL A 79 7.33 11.05 -6.26
N ASP A 80 7.75 9.87 -6.71
CA ASP A 80 9.04 9.61 -7.33
C ASP A 80 8.81 8.72 -8.56
N THR A 81 9.14 9.25 -9.72
CA THR A 81 9.10 8.55 -11.01
C THR A 81 10.51 8.29 -11.55
N ALA A 82 11.55 8.42 -10.72
CA ALA A 82 12.96 8.45 -11.13
C ALA A 82 13.29 9.56 -12.16
N ASN A 83 12.47 10.62 -12.22
CA ASN A 83 12.71 11.79 -13.06
C ASN A 83 12.26 13.06 -12.31
N PRO A 84 13.20 13.84 -11.75
CA PRO A 84 12.86 14.98 -10.90
C PRO A 84 11.97 16.05 -11.57
N GLY A 85 12.18 16.32 -12.86
CA GLY A 85 11.36 17.29 -13.61
C GLY A 85 9.92 16.81 -13.84
N ARG A 86 9.76 15.50 -14.09
CA ARG A 86 8.43 14.86 -14.15
C ARG A 86 7.78 14.87 -12.77
N ASP A 87 8.52 14.59 -11.71
CA ASP A 87 8.00 14.61 -10.34
C ASP A 87 7.49 16.00 -9.96
N GLU A 88 8.23 17.05 -10.31
CA GLU A 88 7.79 18.43 -10.10
C GLU A 88 6.51 18.75 -10.88
N THR A 89 6.45 18.33 -12.15
CA THR A 89 5.27 18.51 -13.00
C THR A 89 4.04 17.82 -12.40
N ILE A 90 4.18 16.56 -11.96
CA ILE A 90 3.10 15.80 -11.31
C ILE A 90 2.67 16.46 -9.99
N ARG A 91 3.62 16.88 -9.15
CA ARG A 91 3.29 17.61 -7.92
C ARG A 91 2.47 18.87 -8.22
N ARG A 92 2.93 19.69 -9.17
CA ARG A 92 2.36 21.02 -9.46
C ARG A 92 1.00 20.94 -10.17
N HIS A 93 0.88 20.06 -11.16
CA HIS A 93 -0.27 20.04 -12.08
C HIS A 93 -1.26 18.91 -11.79
N PHE A 94 -0.96 18.01 -10.86
CA PHE A 94 -1.86 16.93 -10.45
C PHE A 94 -2.12 16.97 -8.94
N PHE A 95 -1.14 16.65 -8.11
CA PHE A 95 -1.36 16.47 -6.67
C PHE A 95 -1.64 17.77 -5.91
N LYS A 96 -1.07 18.90 -6.33
CA LYS A 96 -1.40 20.23 -5.78
C LYS A 96 -2.83 20.66 -6.11
N LEU A 97 -3.51 20.00 -7.05
CA LEU A 97 -4.91 20.28 -7.38
C LEU A 97 -5.92 19.42 -6.60
N LEU A 98 -5.45 18.46 -5.79
CA LEU A 98 -6.34 17.67 -4.93
C LEU A 98 -7.11 18.53 -3.92
N LYS A 99 -8.41 18.26 -3.72
CA LYS A 99 -9.23 18.83 -2.64
C LYS A 99 -8.69 18.43 -1.26
N VAL A 100 -8.29 17.17 -1.11
CA VAL A 100 -7.69 16.61 0.12
C VAL A 100 -6.25 16.22 -0.14
N LYS A 101 -5.31 16.77 0.64
CA LYS A 101 -3.85 16.61 0.44
C LYS A 101 -3.27 15.30 0.96
N LYS A 102 -4.06 14.24 0.98
CA LYS A 102 -3.67 12.90 1.43
C LYS A 102 -4.38 11.85 0.60
N ILE A 103 -3.69 10.73 0.37
CA ILE A 103 -4.32 9.49 -0.10
C ILE A 103 -4.34 8.55 1.10
N SER A 104 -5.45 7.88 1.35
CA SER A 104 -5.57 6.95 2.48
C SER A 104 -6.34 5.71 2.08
N GLY A 105 -6.19 4.65 2.86
CA GLY A 105 -7.00 3.47 2.65
C GLY A 105 -6.92 2.48 3.79
N LYS A 106 -7.80 1.49 3.75
CA LYS A 106 -7.84 0.36 4.68
C LYS A 106 -8.24 -0.90 3.96
N VAL A 107 -7.68 -2.03 4.37
CA VAL A 107 -8.12 -3.33 3.86
C VAL A 107 -9.54 -3.61 4.38
N ILE A 108 -10.47 -3.91 3.46
CA ILE A 108 -11.85 -4.29 3.82
C ILE A 108 -11.93 -5.81 3.96
N SER A 109 -11.35 -6.54 3.01
CA SER A 109 -11.38 -8.00 3.02
C SER A 109 -10.17 -8.58 2.31
N LEU A 110 -9.58 -9.60 2.91
CA LEU A 110 -8.53 -10.43 2.34
C LEU A 110 -9.01 -11.90 2.37
N PRO A 111 -9.39 -12.48 1.22
CA PRO A 111 -9.78 -13.90 1.18
C PRO A 111 -8.73 -14.83 1.80
N LYS A 112 -9.17 -16.02 2.23
CA LYS A 112 -8.26 -17.07 2.71
C LYS A 112 -7.37 -17.55 1.56
N GLY A 113 -6.16 -17.99 1.89
CA GLY A 113 -5.18 -18.53 0.94
C GLY A 113 -4.16 -17.50 0.45
N ASP A 114 -3.14 -17.99 -0.26
CA ASP A 114 -1.92 -17.21 -0.56
C ASP A 114 -2.06 -16.32 -1.79
N LYS A 115 -3.21 -16.35 -2.47
CA LYS A 115 -3.53 -15.49 -3.61
C LYS A 115 -5.04 -15.34 -3.76
N GLY A 116 -5.47 -14.24 -4.38
CA GLY A 116 -6.88 -13.99 -4.66
C GLY A 116 -7.13 -12.52 -4.99
N THR A 117 -8.38 -12.08 -4.83
CA THR A 117 -8.76 -10.69 -5.00
C THR A 117 -9.12 -10.09 -3.65
N MET A 118 -8.33 -9.14 -3.18
CA MET A 118 -8.61 -8.37 -1.97
C MET A 118 -9.45 -7.15 -2.29
N LYS A 119 -10.20 -6.65 -1.30
CA LYS A 119 -10.92 -5.39 -1.38
C LYS A 119 -10.24 -4.36 -0.49
N LEU A 120 -9.84 -3.24 -1.09
CA LEU A 120 -9.26 -2.09 -0.41
C LEU A 120 -10.27 -0.94 -0.45
N GLN A 121 -10.57 -0.34 0.70
CA GLN A 121 -11.22 0.96 0.73
C GLN A 121 -10.18 2.02 0.40
N LEU A 122 -10.26 2.66 -0.77
CA LEU A 122 -9.36 3.73 -1.17
C LEU A 122 -10.07 5.07 -1.03
N ARG A 123 -9.40 6.04 -0.42
CA ARG A 123 -9.80 7.44 -0.41
C ARG A 123 -8.78 8.27 -1.19
N LEU A 124 -9.24 8.89 -2.27
CA LEU A 124 -8.47 9.76 -3.14
C LEU A 124 -9.28 11.03 -3.40
N ASN A 125 -8.64 12.19 -3.29
CA ASN A 125 -9.27 13.50 -3.51
C ASN A 125 -10.49 13.80 -2.64
N GLY A 126 -10.64 13.11 -1.51
CA GLY A 126 -11.78 13.23 -0.61
C GLY A 126 -12.86 12.17 -0.83
N THR A 127 -12.93 11.57 -2.02
CA THR A 127 -13.88 10.52 -2.39
C THR A 127 -13.38 9.14 -1.97
N GLU A 128 -14.25 8.33 -1.40
CA GLU A 128 -13.94 7.01 -0.85
C GLU A 128 -14.69 5.92 -1.62
N LYS A 129 -13.97 4.96 -2.20
CA LYS A 129 -14.54 3.83 -2.96
C LYS A 129 -13.80 2.52 -2.70
N PRO A 130 -14.51 1.37 -2.65
CA PRO A 130 -13.85 0.08 -2.64
C PRO A 130 -13.22 -0.20 -4.00
N VAL A 131 -11.99 -0.71 -4.00
CA VAL A 131 -11.26 -1.14 -5.19
C VAL A 131 -10.78 -2.56 -5.01
N ASP A 132 -10.78 -3.32 -6.09
CA ASP A 132 -10.38 -4.72 -6.08
C ASP A 132 -8.94 -4.86 -6.58
N LEU A 133 -8.09 -5.52 -5.79
CA LEU A 133 -6.69 -5.77 -6.13
C LEU A 133 -6.44 -7.29 -6.14
N SER A 134 -5.80 -7.80 -7.19
CA SER A 134 -5.24 -9.14 -7.15
C SER A 134 -4.05 -9.13 -6.18
N TYR A 135 -4.02 -10.05 -5.23
CA TYR A 135 -2.95 -10.13 -4.23
C TYR A 135 -2.26 -11.50 -4.22
N THR A 136 -1.04 -11.51 -3.71
CA THR A 136 -0.32 -12.70 -3.27
C THR A 136 0.26 -12.47 -1.87
N LEU A 137 0.21 -13.48 -1.01
CA LEU A 137 0.83 -13.48 0.32
C LEU A 137 1.58 -14.80 0.49
N SER A 138 2.91 -14.77 0.36
CA SER A 138 3.78 -15.95 0.49
C SER A 138 4.81 -15.73 1.59
N GLY A 139 4.61 -16.39 2.72
CA GLY A 139 5.42 -16.17 3.92
C GLY A 139 5.31 -14.73 4.39
N GLU A 140 6.41 -13.97 4.30
CA GLU A 140 6.47 -12.57 4.71
C GLU A 140 6.44 -11.59 3.53
N LYS A 141 6.18 -12.06 2.31
CA LYS A 141 6.08 -11.21 1.12
C LYS A 141 4.62 -11.05 0.72
N PHE A 142 4.18 -9.81 0.61
CA PHE A 142 2.85 -9.44 0.15
C PHE A 142 2.97 -8.58 -1.10
N SER A 143 2.19 -8.89 -2.13
CA SER A 143 2.05 -8.04 -3.31
C SER A 143 0.58 -7.85 -3.65
N ALA A 144 0.20 -6.67 -4.13
CA ALA A 144 -1.14 -6.38 -4.62
C ALA A 144 -1.10 -5.49 -5.86
N LYS A 145 -2.00 -5.74 -6.82
CA LYS A 145 -2.11 -5.00 -8.07
C LYS A 145 -3.55 -4.92 -8.56
N GLY A 146 -3.98 -3.77 -9.04
CA GLY A 146 -5.29 -3.60 -9.66
C GLY A 146 -5.43 -2.25 -10.35
N ASP A 147 -6.37 -2.17 -11.28
CA ASP A 147 -6.62 -0.95 -12.06
C ASP A 147 -7.79 -0.17 -11.46
N ILE A 148 -7.66 1.16 -11.47
CA ILE A 148 -8.74 2.08 -11.11
C ILE A 148 -8.88 3.13 -12.20
N ASP A 149 -10.08 3.68 -12.39
CA ASP A 149 -10.25 4.96 -13.07
C ASP A 149 -10.24 6.09 -12.03
N ILE A 150 -9.26 6.97 -12.10
CA ILE A 150 -9.16 8.09 -11.14
C ILE A 150 -10.35 9.05 -11.23
N LEU A 151 -11.04 9.12 -12.37
CA LEU A 151 -12.20 10.00 -12.54
C LEU A 151 -13.38 9.60 -11.64
N GLU A 152 -13.43 8.34 -11.20
CA GLU A 152 -14.38 7.90 -10.18
C GLU A 152 -14.12 8.53 -8.80
N PHE A 153 -12.95 9.14 -8.60
CA PHE A 153 -12.55 9.80 -7.35
C PHE A 153 -12.57 11.34 -7.47
N ASP A 154 -13.49 11.90 -8.28
CA ASP A 154 -13.60 13.35 -8.54
C ASP A 154 -12.32 14.01 -9.07
N MET A 155 -11.46 13.26 -9.75
CA MET A 155 -10.13 13.71 -10.18
C MET A 155 -10.12 14.47 -11.51
N LEU A 156 -11.27 14.91 -12.03
CA LEU A 156 -11.34 15.57 -13.34
C LEU A 156 -10.42 16.80 -13.42
N GLY A 157 -10.48 17.70 -12.44
CA GLY A 157 -9.62 18.89 -12.39
C GLY A 157 -8.12 18.56 -12.37
N PRO A 158 -7.63 17.73 -11.42
CA PRO A 158 -6.26 17.21 -11.43
C PRO A 158 -5.87 16.55 -12.77
N PHE A 159 -6.73 15.70 -13.32
CA PHE A 159 -6.50 14.99 -14.58
C PHE A 159 -6.33 15.95 -15.78
N GLU A 160 -7.20 16.96 -15.91
CA GLU A 160 -7.09 18.00 -16.93
C GLU A 160 -5.82 18.83 -16.74
N GLY A 161 -5.46 19.14 -15.49
CA GLY A 161 -4.24 19.86 -15.13
C GLY A 161 -2.99 19.17 -15.67
N ILE A 162 -2.83 17.87 -15.41
CA ILE A 162 -1.67 17.11 -15.89
C ILE A 162 -1.72 16.87 -17.39
N HIS A 163 -2.90 16.60 -17.96
CA HIS A 163 -3.06 16.43 -19.40
C HIS A 163 -2.65 17.69 -20.16
N LYS A 164 -3.07 18.87 -19.70
CA LYS A 164 -2.68 20.15 -20.28
C LYS A 164 -1.18 20.39 -20.17
N ALA A 165 -0.59 20.15 -19.00
CA ALA A 165 0.84 20.36 -18.77
C ALA A 165 1.73 19.46 -19.62
N CYS A 166 1.25 18.27 -19.98
CA CYS A 166 2.00 17.28 -20.75
C CYS A 166 1.53 17.15 -22.21
N LYS A 167 0.66 18.05 -22.71
CA LYS A 167 -0.03 17.89 -24.00
C LYS A 167 0.92 17.54 -25.16
N ASP A 168 2.01 18.28 -25.30
CA ASP A 168 2.98 18.03 -26.39
C ASP A 168 3.81 16.78 -26.14
N LEU A 169 4.23 16.53 -24.90
CA LEU A 169 5.00 15.34 -24.51
C LEU A 169 4.18 14.04 -24.56
N HIS A 170 2.84 14.15 -24.59
CA HIS A 170 1.88 13.06 -24.69
C HIS A 170 1.30 12.91 -26.09
N LYS A 171 1.86 13.60 -27.08
CA LYS A 171 1.55 13.40 -28.49
C LYS A 171 2.26 12.14 -29.00
N GLY A 172 1.48 11.12 -29.36
CA GLY A 172 1.97 9.86 -29.90
C GLY A 172 2.50 9.99 -31.32
N LYS A 173 2.93 8.85 -31.90
CA LYS A 173 3.38 8.79 -33.30
C LYS A 173 2.24 9.10 -34.28
N ASP A 174 1.01 8.87 -33.86
CA ASP A 174 -0.22 9.21 -34.57
C ASP A 174 -0.59 10.70 -34.51
N GLY A 175 0.20 11.54 -33.82
CA GLY A 175 -0.07 12.96 -33.65
C GLY A 175 -1.16 13.28 -32.63
N VAL A 176 -1.73 12.28 -31.96
CA VAL A 176 -2.80 12.44 -30.96
C VAL A 176 -2.19 12.61 -29.57
N SER A 177 -2.62 13.65 -28.85
CA SER A 177 -2.24 13.83 -27.45
C SER A 177 -3.15 13.02 -26.53
N LYS A 178 -2.60 12.05 -25.79
CA LYS A 178 -3.39 11.18 -24.91
C LYS A 178 -2.75 10.98 -23.53
N THR A 179 -3.55 11.28 -22.51
CA THR A 179 -3.35 10.83 -21.13
C THR A 179 -4.51 9.92 -20.76
N TRP A 180 -4.25 8.80 -20.09
CA TRP A 180 -5.31 7.90 -19.63
C TRP A 180 -5.70 8.22 -18.19
N SER A 181 -6.99 8.13 -17.88
CA SER A 181 -7.52 8.23 -16.51
C SER A 181 -7.33 6.93 -15.73
N THR A 182 -7.29 5.79 -16.42
CA THR A 182 -6.97 4.50 -15.80
C THR A 182 -5.52 4.49 -15.32
N VAL A 183 -5.32 4.09 -14.06
CA VAL A 183 -4.00 3.84 -13.49
C VAL A 183 -3.98 2.47 -12.82
N THR A 184 -2.84 1.80 -12.87
CA THR A 184 -2.62 0.58 -12.10
C THR A 184 -2.04 0.96 -10.75
N LEU A 185 -2.60 0.46 -9.66
CA LEU A 185 -2.03 0.52 -8.32
C LEU A 185 -1.11 -0.69 -8.09
N THR A 186 0.02 -0.49 -7.43
CA THR A 186 0.96 -1.57 -7.08
C THR A 186 1.40 -1.46 -5.62
N VAL A 187 1.45 -2.59 -4.94
CA VAL A 187 2.02 -2.73 -3.60
C VAL A 187 2.96 -3.92 -3.64
N ASP A 188 4.17 -3.75 -3.15
CA ASP A 188 5.12 -4.80 -2.84
C ASP A 188 5.63 -4.56 -1.43
N ALA A 189 5.27 -5.43 -0.49
CA ALA A 189 5.58 -5.27 0.92
C ALA A 189 6.34 -6.48 1.45
N LYS A 190 7.38 -6.21 2.22
CA LYS A 190 8.08 -7.19 3.02
C LYS A 190 7.68 -6.98 4.48
N LEU A 191 7.19 -8.03 5.11
CA LEU A 191 7.00 -8.10 6.54
C LEU A 191 8.22 -8.78 7.17
N LYS A 192 8.45 -8.53 8.45
CA LYS A 192 9.51 -9.19 9.21
C LYS A 192 8.96 -9.66 10.55
N LYS A 193 9.33 -10.87 10.94
CA LYS A 193 9.07 -11.41 12.28
C LYS A 193 10.07 -10.84 13.28
N VAL A 194 9.56 -10.30 14.39
CA VAL A 194 10.33 -9.74 15.51
C VAL A 194 9.91 -10.48 16.78
N CYS A 195 10.85 -11.14 17.43
CA CYS A 195 10.61 -11.86 18.69
C CYS A 195 11.29 -11.13 19.84
N LYS A 196 10.57 -10.94 20.96
CA LYS A 196 11.22 -10.53 22.21
C LYS A 196 12.18 -11.64 22.62
N LYS A 197 13.39 -11.25 23.00
CA LYS A 197 14.38 -12.13 23.63
C LYS A 197 14.09 -12.25 25.12
#